data_AF-F2JRI9-F1
#
_entry.id   AF-F2JRI9-F1
#
_cell.length_a   1.000
_cell.length_b   1.000
_cell.length_c   1.000
_cell.angle_alpha   90.00
_cell.angle_beta   90.00
_cell.angle_gamma   90.00
#
_symmetry.space_group_name_H-M   'P 1'
#
loop_
_entity.id
_entity.type
_entity.pdbx_description
1 polymer ?
#
loop_
_entity_poly.entity_id
_entity_poly.type
_entity_poly.pdbx_seq_one_letter_code
_entity_poly.pdbx_strand_id
1 'polypeptide(L)'
;MLMEKQYIGQCEIPNMTIRYYMIKQGTYYGVELVEEQRDKLICMSELISEVAEVALSLAEKLFKNNVTTVTLTDIIDDWIG
;
A
#
# COMPACT_ATOMS: atom_id res chain seq x y z
N MET A 1 6.43 -17.16 -6.81
CA MET A 1 5.31 -17.16 -5.85
C MET A 1 4.33 -16.09 -6.32
N LEU A 2 3.05 -16.41 -6.55
CA LEU A 2 2.08 -15.45 -7.09
C LEU A 2 1.62 -14.51 -5.98
N MET A 3 1.54 -13.21 -6.26
CA MET A 3 0.97 -12.21 -5.36
C MET A 3 -0.34 -11.72 -5.96
N GLU A 4 -1.42 -11.90 -5.21
CA GLU A 4 -2.74 -11.39 -5.60
C GLU A 4 -2.83 -9.92 -5.17
N LYS A 5 -3.38 -9.07 -6.04
CA LYS A 5 -3.55 -7.63 -5.79
C LYS A 5 -5.01 -7.24 -5.94
N GLN A 6 -5.56 -6.57 -4.93
CA GLN A 6 -6.85 -5.91 -4.98
C GLN A 6 -6.63 -4.40 -5.01
N TYR A 7 -7.10 -3.74 -6.07
CA TYR A 7 -7.03 -2.29 -6.19
C TYR A 7 -8.00 -1.62 -5.20
N ILE A 8 -7.49 -0.64 -4.45
CA ILE A 8 -8.26 0.12 -3.47
C ILE A 8 -8.61 1.50 -4.01
N GLY A 9 -7.65 2.16 -4.65
CA GLY A 9 -7.83 3.51 -5.17
C GLY A 9 -6.53 4.11 -5.67
N GLN A 10 -6.62 5.35 -6.17
CA GLN A 10 -5.46 6.13 -6.56
C GLN A 10 -5.63 7.60 -6.17
N CYS A 11 -4.53 8.27 -5.89
CA CYS A 11 -4.48 9.72 -5.76
C CYS A 11 -3.56 10.32 -6.82
N GLU A 12 -3.92 11.52 -7.28
CA GLU A 12 -3.13 12.30 -8.22
C GLU A 12 -2.61 13.54 -7.50
N ILE A 13 -1.29 13.67 -7.43
CA ILE A 13 -0.56 14.78 -6.81
C ILE A 13 0.30 15.40 -7.93
N PRO A 14 0.67 16.70 -7.90
CA PRO A 14 1.42 17.28 -9.01
C PRO A 14 2.68 16.49 -9.39
N ASN A 15 2.71 15.97 -10.63
CA ASN A 15 3.75 15.09 -11.19
C ASN A 15 3.86 13.67 -10.60
N MET A 16 2.86 13.20 -9.85
CA MET A 16 2.88 11.88 -9.23
C MET A 16 1.48 11.25 -9.18
N THR A 17 1.39 9.99 -9.56
CA THR A 17 0.20 9.17 -9.31
C THR A 17 0.56 8.08 -8.31
N ILE A 18 -0.25 7.91 -7.27
CA ILE A 18 -0.07 6.84 -6.28
C ILE A 18 -1.25 5.91 -6.37
N ARG A 19 -1.00 4.61 -6.57
CA ARG A 19 -2.03 3.57 -6.53
C ARG A 19 -1.86 2.73 -5.27
N TYR A 20 -2.99 2.43 -4.63
CA TYR A 20 -3.06 1.70 -3.38
C TYR A 20 -3.68 0.34 -3.63
N TYR A 21 -3.04 -0.70 -3.13
CA TYR A 21 -3.49 -2.08 -3.25
C TYR A 21 -3.50 -2.76 -1.88
N MET A 22 -4.46 -3.65 -1.67
CA MET A 22 -4.32 -4.74 -0.72
C MET A 22 -3.67 -5.91 -1.46
N ILE A 23 -2.67 -6.52 -0.85
CA ILE A 23 -1.95 -7.66 -1.44
C ILE A 23 -2.14 -8.92 -0.59
N LYS A 24 -2.09 -10.08 -1.24
CA LYS A 24 -2.08 -11.39 -0.57
C LYS A 24 -0.94 -12.25 -1.10
N GLN A 25 -0.17 -12.82 -0.18
CA GLN A 25 0.89 -13.77 -0.47
C GLN A 25 0.80 -14.95 0.52
N GLY A 26 0.42 -16.13 0.01
CA GLY A 26 0.17 -17.28 0.87
C GLY A 26 -1.00 -17.04 1.84
N THR A 27 -0.74 -17.17 3.14
CA THR A 27 -1.71 -16.92 4.22
C THR A 27 -1.70 -15.48 4.72
N TYR A 28 -0.77 -14.64 4.23
CA TYR A 28 -0.59 -13.27 4.70
C TYR A 28 -1.19 -12.26 3.73
N TYR A 29 -1.72 -11.19 4.32
CA TYR A 29 -2.25 -10.01 3.67
C TYR A 29 -1.41 -8.79 4.04
N GLY A 30 -1.41 -7.82 3.14
CA GLY A 30 -0.59 -6.64 3.25
C GLY A 30 -1.09 -5.49 2.40
N VAL A 31 -0.26 -4.47 2.28
CA VAL A 31 -0.52 -3.29 1.46
C VAL A 31 0.59 -3.11 0.44
N GLU A 32 0.26 -2.53 -0.71
CA GLU A 32 1.24 -2.07 -1.68
C GLU A 32 0.86 -0.67 -2.17
N LEU A 33 1.87 0.21 -2.22
CA LEU A 33 1.80 1.51 -2.85
C LEU A 33 2.67 1.49 -4.10
N VAL A 34 2.11 1.94 -5.22
CA VAL A 34 2.82 2.12 -6.48
C VAL A 34 2.79 3.59 -6.85
N GLU A 35 3.94 4.24 -6.75
CA GLU A 35 4.13 5.63 -7.15
C GLU A 35 4.72 5.71 -8.55
N GLU A 36 4.02 6.43 -9.42
CA GLU A 36 4.43 6.69 -10.79
C GLU A 36 4.79 8.18 -10.91
N GLN A 37 6.05 8.47 -11.21
CA GLN A 37 6.59 9.81 -11.41
C GLN A 37 7.39 9.88 -12.71
N ARG A 38 6.79 10.43 -13.78
CA ARG A 38 7.41 10.59 -15.12
C ARG A 38 8.02 9.29 -15.65
N ASP A 39 9.30 9.06 -15.38
CA ASP A 39 10.10 7.93 -15.86
C ASP A 39 10.46 6.94 -14.73
N LYS A 40 9.90 7.13 -13.53
CA LYS A 40 10.18 6.31 -12.36
C LYS A 40 8.90 5.67 -11.84
N LEU A 41 9.02 4.42 -11.48
CA LEU A 41 7.99 3.65 -10.81
C LEU A 41 8.59 3.11 -9.52
N ILE A 42 8.05 3.53 -8.38
CA ILE A 42 8.48 3.12 -7.04
C ILE A 42 7.37 2.27 -6.46
N CYS A 43 7.69 1.03 -6.12
CA CYS A 43 6.77 0.12 -5.46
C CYS A 43 7.27 -0.13 -4.04
N MET A 44 6.36 -0.03 -3.07
CA MET A 44 6.61 -0.47 -1.71
C MET A 44 5.47 -1.38 -1.27
N SER A 45 5.80 -2.53 -0.71
CA SER A 45 4.84 -3.53 -0.25
C SER A 45 5.25 -4.08 1.09
N GLU A 46 4.28 -4.25 1.99
CA GLU A 46 4.51 -4.84 3.31
C GLU A 46 3.42 -5.86 3.62
N LEU A 47 3.81 -7.03 4.15
CA LEU A 47 2.88 -8.04 4.67
C LEU A 47 2.71 -7.84 6.18
N ILE A 48 1.46 -7.86 6.65
CA ILE A 48 1.13 -7.28 7.95
C ILE A 48 0.33 -8.25 8.82
N SER A 49 -0.60 -9.01 8.23
CA SER A 49 -1.51 -9.85 9.02
C SER A 49 -2.00 -11.06 8.24
N GLU A 50 -2.35 -12.14 8.94
CA GLU A 50 -3.11 -13.26 8.36
C GLU A 50 -4.61 -12.93 8.22
N VAL A 51 -5.06 -11.80 8.76
CA VAL A 51 -6.46 -11.33 8.72
C VAL A 51 -6.63 -10.31 7.60
N ALA A 52 -7.46 -10.63 6.61
CA ALA A 52 -7.66 -9.80 5.42
C ALA A 52 -8.24 -8.41 5.76
N GLU A 53 -9.16 -8.33 6.72
CA GLU A 53 -9.83 -7.10 7.13
C GLU A 53 -8.85 -6.07 7.71
N VAL A 54 -7.77 -6.54 8.33
CA VAL A 54 -6.71 -5.68 8.88
C VAL A 54 -5.96 -4.99 7.75
N ALA A 55 -5.51 -5.76 6.74
CA ALA A 55 -4.81 -5.22 5.58
C ALA A 55 -5.72 -4.31 4.74
N LEU A 56 -6.99 -4.67 4.57
CA LEU A 56 -7.98 -3.83 3.88
C LEU A 56 -8.19 -2.50 4.61
N SER A 57 -8.41 -2.54 5.93
CA SER A 57 -8.61 -1.33 6.74
C SER A 57 -7.40 -0.40 6.66
N LEU A 58 -6.19 -0.96 6.69
CA LEU A 58 -4.98 -0.17 6.51
C LEU A 58 -4.91 0.42 5.10
N ALA A 59 -5.06 -0.37 4.05
CA ALA A 59 -4.99 0.12 2.66
C ALA A 59 -5.99 1.26 2.39
N GLU A 60 -7.20 1.16 2.93
CA GLU A 60 -8.19 2.25 2.87
C GLU A 60 -7.76 3.50 3.64
N LYS A 61 -7.14 3.35 4.82
CA LYS A 61 -6.61 4.49 5.59
C LYS A 61 -5.46 5.17 4.86
N LEU A 62 -4.56 4.40 4.25
CA LEU A 62 -3.44 4.93 3.46
C LEU A 62 -3.96 5.75 2.28
N PHE A 63 -4.96 5.21 1.56
CA PHE A 63 -5.63 5.91 0.47
C PHE A 63 -6.33 7.19 0.94
N LYS A 64 -7.15 7.13 1.99
CA LYS A 64 -7.90 8.28 2.52
C LYS A 64 -7.01 9.44 2.98
N ASN A 65 -5.76 9.14 3.37
CA ASN A 65 -4.80 10.13 3.84
C ASN A 65 -3.72 10.49 2.80
N ASN A 66 -3.85 10.04 1.54
CA ASN A 66 -2.88 10.29 0.46
C ASN A 66 -1.44 9.89 0.84
N VAL A 67 -1.28 8.76 1.53
CA VAL A 67 0.03 8.29 1.99
C VAL A 67 0.94 8.01 0.79
N THR A 68 2.21 8.41 0.93
CA THR A 68 3.28 8.14 -0.05
C THR A 68 4.13 6.95 0.42
N THR A 69 4.93 6.37 -0.49
CA THR A 69 5.90 5.31 -0.18
C THR A 69 6.90 5.76 0.89
N VAL A 70 7.30 7.04 0.89
CA VAL A 70 8.23 7.61 1.88
C VAL A 70 7.65 7.52 3.29
N THR A 71 6.38 7.89 3.45
CA THR A 71 5.67 7.92 4.74
C THR A 71 5.08 6.56 5.14
N LEU A 72 5.09 5.58 4.24
CA LEU A 72 4.50 4.26 4.49
C LEU A 72 5.26 3.52 5.59
N THR A 73 6.60 3.56 5.55
CA THR A 73 7.46 2.91 6.54
C THR A 73 7.17 3.42 7.94
N ASP A 74 7.14 4.75 8.11
CA ASP A 74 6.87 5.39 9.41
C ASP A 74 5.51 4.98 9.97
N ILE A 75 4.47 4.92 9.11
CA ILE A 75 3.12 4.51 9.52
C ILE A 75 3.08 3.04 9.93
N ILE A 76 3.80 2.17 9.24
CA ILE A 76 3.83 0.75 9.56
C ILE A 76 4.59 0.51 10.86
N ASP A 77 5.73 1.17 11.06
CA ASP A 77 6.51 1.09 12.28
C ASP A 77 5.69 1.58 13.49
N ASP A 78 4.98 2.71 13.36
CA ASP A 78 4.07 3.23 14.39
C ASP A 78 2.85 2.33 14.65
N TRP A 79 2.44 1.52 13.66
CA TRP A 79 1.26 0.66 13.77
C TRP A 79 1.57 -0.71 14.38
N ILE A 80 2.82 -1.19 14.24
CA ILE A 80 3.31 -2.45 14.80
C ILE A 80 3.93 -2.26 16.20
N GLY A 81 4.46 -1.07 16.50
CA GLY A 81 5.04 -0.70 17.80
C GLY A 81 4.03 -0.43 18.92
#